data_AF-A0A9W5QAM0-F1
#
_entry.id   AF-A0A9W5QAM0-F1
#
_cell.length_a   1.000
_cell.length_b   1.000
_cell.length_c   1.000
_cell.angle_alpha   90.00
_cell.angle_beta   90.00
_cell.angle_gamma   90.00
#
_symmetry.space_group_name_H-M   'P 1'
#
loop_
_entity.id
_entity.type
_entity.pdbx_description
1 polymer ?
#
loop_
_entity_poly.entity_id
_entity_poly.type
_entity_poly.pdbx_seq_one_letter_code
_entity_poly.pdbx_strand_id
1 'polypeptide(L)'
;MQLTKLEKAIAISTLIHSVGVDDIEEYVDVEKLPILIEVIEGFHNNLTPAAKREADISLMNKLIDDLLRSKRVQKIVQFRCKACGYTEQYSERIAKSKDGLRCKWCADGGVMCNEGIQNQTAEA
;
A
#
# COMPACT_ATOMS: atom_id res chain seq x y z
N MET A 1 4.01 5.84 1.27
CA MET A 1 3.28 6.75 0.34
C MET A 1 3.92 8.14 0.31
N GLN A 2 3.83 8.89 -0.81
CA GLN A 2 4.19 10.32 -0.88
C GLN A 2 2.93 11.16 -1.21
N LEU A 3 2.63 12.13 -0.35
CA LEU A 3 1.50 13.06 -0.50
C LEU A 3 1.98 14.44 -0.93
N THR A 4 1.24 15.08 -1.84
CA THR A 4 1.44 16.49 -2.21
C THR A 4 1.09 17.41 -1.05
N LYS A 5 1.51 18.69 -1.13
CA LYS A 5 1.15 19.69 -0.11
C LYS A 5 -0.38 19.84 0.02
N LEU A 6 -1.08 19.82 -1.12
CA LEU A 6 -2.54 19.87 -1.16
C LEU A 6 -3.18 18.66 -0.50
N GLU A 7 -2.74 17.46 -0.84
CA GLU A 7 -3.26 16.21 -0.25
C GLU A 7 -3.04 16.17 1.27
N LYS A 8 -1.90 16.69 1.76
CA LYS A 8 -1.66 16.86 3.21
C LYS A 8 -2.63 17.86 3.83
N ALA A 9 -2.85 19.00 3.19
CA ALA A 9 -3.78 20.03 3.67
C ALA A 9 -5.21 19.48 3.76
N ILE A 10 -5.66 18.73 2.74
CA ILE A 10 -6.97 18.06 2.73
C ILE A 10 -7.06 17.07 3.90
N ALA A 11 -6.09 16.17 4.05
CA ALA A 11 -6.09 15.17 5.12
C ALA A 11 -6.16 15.82 6.51
N ILE A 12 -5.35 16.86 6.74
CA ILE A 12 -5.34 17.59 8.02
C ILE A 12 -6.67 18.31 8.25
N SER A 13 -7.23 18.95 7.23
CA SER A 13 -8.55 19.63 7.34
C SER A 13 -9.65 18.65 7.75
N THR A 14 -9.65 17.45 7.17
CA THR A 14 -10.60 16.39 7.52
C THR A 14 -10.42 15.90 8.94
N LEU A 15 -9.18 15.72 9.41
CA LEU A 15 -8.89 15.35 10.79
C LEU A 15 -9.32 16.43 11.78
N ILE A 16 -9.06 17.71 11.45
CA ILE A 16 -9.49 18.83 12.29
C ILE A 16 -11.01 18.83 12.44
N HIS A 17 -11.73 18.66 11.34
CA HIS A 17 -13.19 18.59 11.36
C HIS A 17 -13.72 17.38 12.14
N SER A 18 -12.99 16.26 12.13
CA SER A 18 -13.39 15.03 12.83
C SER A 18 -13.12 15.04 14.33
N VAL A 19 -12.05 15.71 14.77
CA VAL A 19 -11.67 15.78 16.19
C VAL A 19 -12.36 16.96 16.88
N GLY A 20 -12.56 18.06 16.17
CA GLY A 20 -13.02 19.32 16.76
C GLY A 20 -11.82 20.21 17.10
N VAL A 21 -11.99 21.53 16.93
CA VAL A 21 -10.89 22.50 17.09
C VAL A 21 -10.46 22.61 18.56
N ASP A 22 -11.42 22.62 19.49
CA ASP A 22 -11.18 22.74 20.93
C ASP A 22 -10.33 21.57 21.46
N ASP A 23 -10.62 20.36 20.99
CA ASP A 23 -9.89 19.14 21.37
C ASP A 23 -8.49 19.10 20.76
N ILE A 24 -8.23 19.82 19.67
CA ILE A 24 -6.92 19.84 19.00
C ILE A 24 -5.96 20.78 19.70
N GLU A 25 -6.43 21.92 20.20
CA GLU A 25 -5.59 22.90 20.91
C GLU A 25 -4.86 22.31 22.13
N GLU A 26 -5.40 21.24 22.74
CA GLU A 26 -4.75 20.55 23.87
C GLU A 26 -3.54 19.69 23.45
N TYR A 27 -3.49 19.19 22.21
CA TYR A 27 -2.49 18.18 21.77
C TYR A 27 -1.55 18.64 20.67
N VAL A 28 -1.81 19.78 20.03
CA VAL A 28 -0.88 20.40 19.07
C VAL A 28 -0.45 21.78 19.51
N ASP A 29 0.74 22.15 19.05
CA ASP A 29 1.33 23.46 19.26
C ASP A 29 0.40 24.55 18.71
N VAL A 30 -0.31 25.23 19.62
CA VAL A 30 -1.31 26.24 19.32
C VAL A 30 -0.73 27.37 18.48
N GLU A 31 0.56 27.69 18.63
CA GLU A 31 1.24 28.72 17.84
C GLU A 31 1.34 28.35 16.35
N LYS A 32 1.25 27.06 16.00
CA LYS A 32 1.27 26.58 14.61
C LYS A 32 -0.10 26.57 13.94
N LEU A 33 -1.19 26.61 14.72
CA LEU A 33 -2.55 26.52 14.19
C LEU A 33 -2.91 27.69 13.26
N PRO A 34 -2.62 28.97 13.59
CA PRO A 34 -2.92 30.07 12.69
C PRO A 34 -2.21 29.92 11.35
N ILE A 35 -0.93 29.56 11.37
CA ILE A 35 -0.11 29.35 10.16
C ILE A 35 -0.67 28.19 9.32
N LEU A 36 -1.12 27.12 9.98
CA LEU A 36 -1.72 25.97 9.32
C LEU A 36 -3.05 26.33 8.65
N ILE A 37 -3.91 27.09 9.33
CA ILE A 37 -5.19 27.57 8.79
C ILE A 37 -4.94 28.44 7.55
N GLU A 38 -4.02 29.40 7.61
CA GLU A 38 -3.65 30.23 6.46
C GLU A 38 -3.22 29.39 5.25
N VAL A 39 -2.40 28.36 5.47
CA VAL A 39 -1.97 27.46 4.40
C VAL A 39 -3.15 26.68 3.80
N ILE A 40 -4.05 26.16 4.64
CA ILE A 40 -5.23 25.41 4.19
C ILE A 40 -6.19 26.32 3.40
N GLU A 41 -6.47 27.52 3.89
CA GLU A 41 -7.30 28.51 3.21
C GLU A 41 -6.68 28.93 1.88
N GLY A 42 -5.35 29.11 1.84
CA GLY A 42 -4.62 29.38 0.61
C GLY A 42 -4.80 28.28 -0.44
N PHE A 43 -4.92 27.02 -0.05
CA PHE A 43 -5.29 25.94 -0.98
C PHE A 43 -6.75 26.04 -1.39
N HIS A 44 -7.69 26.20 -0.45
CA HIS A 44 -9.12 26.26 -0.76
C HIS A 44 -9.49 27.38 -1.73
N ASN A 45 -8.92 28.57 -1.55
CA ASN A 45 -9.22 29.75 -2.37
C ASN A 45 -8.74 29.61 -3.82
N ASN A 46 -7.70 28.82 -4.05
CA ASN A 46 -7.09 28.64 -5.37
C ASN A 46 -7.59 27.40 -6.12
N LEU A 47 -8.45 26.58 -5.49
CA LEU A 47 -8.92 25.32 -6.07
C LEU A 47 -10.29 25.44 -6.70
N THR A 48 -10.40 24.99 -7.94
CA THR A 48 -11.71 24.74 -8.54
C THR A 48 -12.34 23.49 -7.90
N PRO A 49 -13.68 23.39 -7.88
CA PRO A 49 -14.36 22.18 -7.37
C PRO A 49 -13.90 20.89 -8.07
N ALA A 50 -13.58 20.96 -9.36
CA ALA A 50 -13.05 19.83 -10.12
C ALA A 50 -11.65 19.41 -9.66
N ALA A 51 -10.74 20.38 -9.48
CA ALA A 51 -9.37 20.12 -9.01
C ALA A 51 -9.37 19.57 -7.57
N LYS A 52 -10.25 20.09 -6.70
CA LYS A 52 -10.44 19.55 -5.35
C LYS A 52 -10.89 18.09 -5.40
N ARG A 53 -11.91 17.77 -6.19
CA ARG A 53 -12.39 16.39 -6.34
C ARG A 53 -11.30 15.43 -6.84
N GLU A 54 -10.47 15.87 -7.78
CA GLU A 54 -9.35 15.07 -8.27
C GLU A 54 -8.31 14.83 -7.18
N ALA A 55 -7.96 15.86 -6.41
CA ALA A 55 -7.05 15.74 -5.28
C ALA A 55 -7.59 14.81 -4.18
N ASP A 56 -8.89 14.89 -3.87
CA ASP A 56 -9.55 14.00 -2.91
C ASP A 56 -9.49 12.54 -3.38
N ILE A 57 -9.79 12.26 -4.65
CA ILE A 57 -9.70 10.91 -5.24
C ILE A 57 -8.26 10.39 -5.23
N SER A 58 -7.29 11.24 -5.59
CA SER A 58 -5.87 10.90 -5.55
C SER A 58 -5.41 10.56 -4.13
N LEU A 59 -5.78 11.38 -3.14
CA LEU A 59 -5.49 11.14 -1.73
C LEU A 59 -6.08 9.80 -1.25
N MET A 60 -7.36 9.55 -1.54
CA MET A 60 -8.04 8.30 -1.18
C MET A 60 -7.31 7.08 -1.75
N ASN A 61 -6.99 7.10 -3.05
CA ASN A 61 -6.30 5.98 -3.70
C ASN A 61 -4.94 5.71 -3.05
N LYS A 62 -4.17 6.77 -2.76
CA LYS A 62 -2.86 6.64 -2.12
C LYS A 62 -2.97 6.07 -0.70
N LEU A 63 -3.94 6.52 0.09
CA LEU A 63 -4.19 6.01 1.43
C LEU A 63 -4.63 4.54 1.41
N ILE A 64 -5.54 4.17 0.51
CA ILE A 64 -5.98 2.79 0.31
C ILE A 64 -4.79 1.91 -0.08
N ASP A 65 -3.99 2.33 -1.06
CA ASP A 65 -2.82 1.58 -1.52
C ASP A 65 -1.78 1.37 -0.43
N ASP A 66 -1.55 2.38 0.41
CA ASP A 66 -0.59 2.32 1.50
C ASP A 66 -1.10 1.41 2.62
N LEU A 67 -2.38 1.55 3.00
CA LEU A 67 -3.03 0.72 4.02
C LEU A 67 -3.10 -0.76 3.60
N LEU A 68 -3.38 -1.02 2.33
CA LEU A 68 -3.46 -2.37 1.77
C LEU A 68 -2.10 -2.93 1.34
N ARG A 69 -1.00 -2.16 1.43
CA ARG A 69 0.33 -2.60 0.98
C ARG A 69 0.76 -3.91 1.65
N SER A 70 0.48 -4.09 2.94
CA SER A 70 0.78 -5.30 3.70
C SER A 70 -0.20 -6.45 3.43
N LYS A 71 -1.42 -6.13 3.02
CA LYS A 71 -2.49 -7.10 2.70
C LYS A 71 -2.60 -7.45 1.23
N ARG A 72 -1.75 -6.90 0.35
CA ARG A 72 -1.67 -7.36 -1.04
C ARG A 72 -1.44 -8.86 -0.98
N VAL A 73 -2.46 -9.61 -1.38
CA VAL A 73 -2.45 -11.07 -1.47
C VAL A 73 -1.11 -11.44 -2.08
N GLN A 74 -0.25 -12.08 -1.27
CA GLN A 74 0.99 -12.58 -1.81
C GLN A 74 0.57 -13.73 -2.71
N LYS A 75 0.53 -13.43 -4.01
CA LYS A 75 0.41 -14.44 -5.05
C LYS A 75 1.68 -15.26 -4.94
N ILE A 76 1.57 -16.42 -4.30
CA ILE A 76 2.66 -17.37 -4.17
C ILE A 76 2.50 -18.39 -5.28
N VAL A 77 3.58 -18.69 -5.97
CA VAL A 77 3.62 -19.77 -6.94
C VAL A 77 4.30 -20.95 -6.25
N GLN A 78 3.60 -22.09 -6.23
CA GLN A 78 4.16 -23.33 -5.73
C GLN A 78 4.76 -24.14 -6.88
N PHE A 79 5.96 -24.66 -6.67
CA PHE A 79 6.60 -25.62 -7.56
C PHE A 79 6.68 -26.97 -6.86
N ARG A 80 6.34 -28.06 -7.55
CA ARG A 80 6.47 -29.43 -7.06
C ARG A 80 7.42 -30.24 -7.92
N CYS A 81 8.33 -30.99 -7.29
CA CYS A 81 9.17 -31.94 -8.00
C CYS A 81 8.34 -33.14 -8.47
N LYS A 82 8.42 -33.50 -9.76
CA LYS A 82 7.75 -34.69 -10.29
C LYS A 82 8.32 -36.01 -9.77
N ALA A 83 9.58 -36.04 -9.37
CA ALA A 83 10.25 -37.28 -8.96
C ALA A 83 10.04 -37.61 -7.48
N CYS A 84 10.23 -36.63 -6.58
CA CYS A 84 10.18 -36.87 -5.13
C CYS A 84 9.03 -36.14 -4.41
N GLY A 85 8.23 -35.33 -5.12
CA GLY A 85 7.11 -34.59 -4.53
C GLY A 85 7.48 -33.37 -3.68
N TYR A 86 8.78 -33.09 -3.48
CA TYR A 86 9.23 -31.90 -2.74
C TYR A 86 8.69 -30.61 -3.34
N THR A 87 8.24 -29.68 -2.48
CA THR A 87 7.65 -28.42 -2.88
C THR A 87 8.51 -27.22 -2.50
N GLU A 88 8.51 -26.18 -3.35
CA GLU A 88 9.06 -24.86 -3.04
C GLU A 88 8.05 -23.77 -3.39
N GLN A 89 8.05 -22.69 -2.63
CA GLN A 89 7.13 -21.59 -2.79
C GLN A 89 7.90 -20.28 -3.00
N TYR A 90 7.46 -19.48 -3.96
CA TYR A 90 8.06 -18.20 -4.30
C TYR A 90 6.97 -17.16 -4.53
N SER A 91 7.24 -15.88 -4.26
CA SER A 91 6.34 -14.82 -4.71
C SER A 91 6.21 -14.83 -6.24
N GLU A 92 5.08 -14.42 -6.79
CA GLU A 92 4.81 -14.37 -8.24
C GLU A 92 5.92 -13.64 -8.99
N ARG A 93 6.48 -12.58 -8.39
CA ARG A 93 7.60 -11.83 -8.96
C ARG A 93 8.86 -12.68 -9.11
N ILE A 94 9.21 -13.47 -8.09
CA ILE A 94 10.40 -14.33 -8.10
C ILE A 94 10.15 -15.56 -8.98
N ALA A 95 8.95 -16.12 -8.95
CA ALA A 95 8.59 -17.32 -9.71
C ALA A 95 8.81 -17.16 -11.23
N LYS A 96 8.59 -15.94 -11.76
CA LYS A 96 8.86 -15.61 -13.18
C LYS A 96 10.32 -15.81 -13.59
N SER A 97 11.27 -15.75 -12.66
CA SER A 97 12.69 -15.98 -12.94
C SER A 97 13.14 -17.40 -12.58
N LYS A 98 12.21 -18.32 -12.30
CA LYS A 98 12.49 -19.71 -11.88
C LYS A 98 12.17 -20.73 -12.98
N ASP A 99 12.09 -20.29 -14.23
CA ASP A 99 11.97 -21.20 -15.37
C ASP A 99 13.14 -22.21 -15.36
N GLY A 100 12.82 -23.50 -15.50
CA GLY A 100 13.80 -24.57 -15.46
C GLY A 100 14.33 -24.93 -14.06
N LEU A 101 13.67 -24.50 -12.98
CA LEU A 101 14.02 -24.87 -11.60
C LEU A 101 14.20 -26.40 -11.46
N ARG A 102 15.31 -26.80 -10.83
CA ARG A 102 15.66 -28.21 -10.55
C ARG A 102 15.55 -28.49 -9.05
N CYS A 103 15.07 -29.67 -8.72
CA CYS A 103 14.89 -30.09 -7.33
C CYS A 103 16.26 -30.32 -6.67
N LYS A 104 16.51 -29.67 -5.54
CA LYS A 104 17.75 -29.85 -4.76
C LYS A 104 17.83 -31.16 -3.98
N TRP A 105 16.72 -31.90 -3.87
CA TRP A 105 16.64 -33.14 -3.08
C TRP A 105 16.83 -34.41 -3.91
N CYS A 106 16.68 -34.32 -5.23
CA CYS A 106 16.96 -35.44 -6.12
C CYS A 106 18.43 -35.40 -6.54
N ALA A 107 19.12 -36.54 -6.51
CA ALA A 107 20.51 -36.65 -6.95
C ALA A 107 20.72 -36.13 -8.38
N ASP A 108 19.79 -36.43 -9.29
CA ASP A 108 19.84 -35.99 -10.70
C ASP A 108 19.16 -34.62 -10.94
N GLY A 109 18.76 -33.95 -9.86
CA GLY A 109 18.03 -32.69 -9.88
C GLY A 109 16.69 -32.80 -10.60
N GLY A 110 15.68 -33.47 -10.04
CA GLY A 110 14.37 -33.68 -10.71
C GLY A 110 13.68 -32.38 -11.18
N VAL A 111 12.89 -32.47 -12.25
CA VAL A 111 12.17 -31.31 -12.81
C VAL A 111 11.13 -30.79 -11.81
N MET A 112 11.15 -29.48 -11.55
CA MET A 112 10.15 -28.79 -10.74
C MET A 112 9.05 -28.21 -11.66
N CYS A 113 7.79 -28.53 -11.36
CA CYS A 113 6.65 -28.06 -12.12
C CYS A 113 5.87 -26.99 -11.34
N ASN A 114 5.55 -25.90 -12.01
CA ASN A 114 4.71 -24.84 -11.47
C ASN A 114 3.25 -25.34 -11.35
N GLU A 115 2.69 -25.31 -10.14
CA GLU A 115 1.32 -25.74 -9.84
C GLU A 115 0.31 -24.57 -9.86
N GLY A 116 0.74 -23.37 -10.24
CA GLY A 116 -0.09 -22.18 -10.35
C GLY A 116 0.04 -21.23 -9.14
N ILE A 117 -0.73 -20.14 -9.20
CA ILE A 117 -0.78 -19.11 -8.16
C ILE A 117 -1.72 -19.56 -7.04
N GLN A 118 -1.21 -19.57 -5.82
CA GLN A 118 -1.95 -19.67 -4.59
C GLN A 118 -2.04 -18.29 -3.94
N ASN A 119 -3.25 -17.90 -3.55
CA ASN A 119 -3.50 -16.65 -2.85
C ASN A 119 -3.27 -16.89 -1.35
N GLN A 120 -2.14 -16.43 -0.81
CA GLN A 120 -1.99 -16.37 0.65
C GLN A 120 -2.44 -15.01 1.14
N THR A 121 -3.47 -15.02 1.98
CA THR A 121 -3.82 -13.89 2.83
C THR A 121 -2.78 -13.84 3.94
N ALA A 122 -2.04 -12.74 4.04
CA ALA A 122 -1.27 -12.49 5.26
C ALA A 122 -2.28 -12.21 6.38
N GLU A 123 -2.65 -13.25 7.13
CA GLU A 123 -3.33 -13.08 8.42
C GLU A 123 -2.36 -12.33 9.34
N ALA A 124 -2.83 -11.21 9.87
CA ALA A 124 -2.08 -10.32 10.75
C ALA A 124 -2.21 -10.78 12.21
#